data_AF-A0A848XY83-F1
#
_entry.id   AF-A0A848XY83-F1
#
_cell.length_a   1.000
_cell.length_b   1.000
_cell.length_c   1.000
_cell.angle_alpha   90.00
_cell.angle_beta   90.00
_cell.angle_gamma   90.00
#
_symmetry.space_group_name_H-M   'P 1'
#
loop_
_entity.id
_entity.type
_entity.pdbx_description
1 polymer ?
#
loop_
_entity_poly.entity_id
_entity_poly.type
_entity_poly.pdbx_seq_one_letter_code
_entity_poly.pdbx_strand_id
1 'polypeptide(L)'
;GMVVHPAYGHRSGTLVNALLYHVGAGPISADDLDDDEAEDDDEVGLSTATAAPRFEGDVTIRPGLVHRLDKGTTGLLVVAKDDVTHAALAAQFMNRTIRRRYLALVWGAPDPPEGRIETWLGRDSRDRRRMAVVREDQGKWAATNYETVEALRHTALVRFRLETGRTHQIRVHARHLGHPILGDPTYDGDFIRAGPELGSRKAFFRNLFARMPRQALHAHTLGFRHPATGEDLDFEQPLPEDMAFVLNRLREVEGD
;
A
#
# COMPACT_ATOMS: atom_id res chain seq x y z
N GLY A 1 2.79 -12.91 0.73
CA GLY A 1 3.05 -11.52 0.33
C GLY A 1 4.50 -11.17 0.62
N MET A 2 5.13 -10.36 -0.25
CA MET A 2 6.53 -9.94 -0.14
C MET A 2 6.63 -8.61 0.61
N VAL A 3 7.69 -8.43 1.40
CA VAL A 3 8.01 -7.16 2.07
C VAL A 3 8.94 -6.36 1.15
N VAL A 4 8.78 -5.04 1.09
CA VAL A 4 9.59 -4.20 0.19
C VAL A 4 11.03 -4.05 0.70
N HIS A 5 11.22 -3.64 1.95
CA HIS A 5 12.54 -3.40 2.57
C HIS A 5 12.86 -4.36 3.71
N PRO A 6 14.15 -4.69 3.93
CA PRO A 6 14.58 -5.32 5.17
C PRO A 6 14.14 -4.49 6.37
N ALA A 7 13.59 -5.15 7.38
CA ALA A 7 13.13 -4.51 8.61
C ALA A 7 13.15 -5.53 9.76
N TYR A 8 12.93 -5.06 10.99
CA TYR A 8 12.79 -5.95 12.15
C TYR A 8 11.71 -7.02 11.91
N GLY A 9 12.07 -8.29 12.05
CA GLY A 9 11.21 -9.46 11.75
C GLY A 9 11.19 -9.91 10.29
N HIS A 10 11.79 -9.13 9.38
CA HIS A 10 11.92 -9.43 7.94
C HIS A 10 13.32 -9.03 7.45
N ARG A 11 14.36 -9.72 7.95
CA ARG A 11 15.78 -9.37 7.73
C ARG A 11 16.29 -9.58 6.30
N SER A 12 15.64 -10.46 5.53
CA SER A 12 15.97 -10.77 4.13
C SER A 12 14.73 -11.33 3.40
N GLY A 13 14.86 -11.68 2.11
CA GLY A 13 13.74 -12.17 1.31
C GLY A 13 12.73 -11.07 0.92
N THR A 14 13.24 -9.85 0.78
CA THR A 14 12.46 -8.64 0.45
C THR A 14 12.60 -8.27 -1.03
N LEU A 15 11.79 -7.33 -1.53
CA LEU A 15 11.93 -6.84 -2.91
C LEU A 15 13.30 -6.23 -3.16
N VAL A 16 13.85 -5.51 -2.18
CA VAL A 16 15.24 -5.03 -2.18
C VAL A 16 16.20 -6.18 -2.52
N ASN A 17 16.10 -7.31 -1.82
CA ASN A 17 16.98 -8.46 -2.09
C ASN A 17 16.79 -9.02 -3.52
N ALA A 18 15.56 -9.08 -4.01
CA ALA A 18 15.28 -9.54 -5.37
C ALA A 18 15.83 -8.60 -6.44
N LEU A 19 15.71 -7.28 -6.23
CA LEU A 19 16.27 -6.27 -7.12
C LEU A 19 17.78 -6.34 -7.16
N LEU A 20 18.43 -6.46 -5.99
CA LEU A 20 19.87 -6.62 -5.87
C LEU A 20 20.37 -7.84 -6.65
N TYR A 21 19.73 -8.98 -6.47
CA TYR A 21 20.03 -10.18 -7.25
C TYR A 21 19.88 -9.94 -8.76
N HIS A 22 18.80 -9.30 -9.19
CA HIS A 22 18.54 -9.03 -10.61
C HIS A 22 19.57 -8.11 -11.26
N VAL A 23 20.08 -7.12 -10.52
CA VAL A 23 21.10 -6.18 -11.02
C VAL A 23 22.54 -6.65 -10.76
N GLY A 24 22.73 -7.85 -10.23
CA GLY A 24 24.05 -8.43 -9.96
C GLY A 24 24.77 -7.86 -8.72
N ALA A 25 24.02 -7.24 -7.81
CA ALA A 25 24.52 -6.74 -6.54
C ALA A 25 24.58 -7.82 -5.45
N GLY A 26 25.42 -7.60 -4.45
CA GLY A 26 25.45 -8.42 -3.23
C GLY A 26 24.16 -8.27 -2.39
N PRO A 27 23.79 -9.29 -1.59
CA PRO A 27 22.63 -9.23 -0.71
C PRO A 27 22.85 -8.22 0.44
N ILE A 28 21.80 -7.50 0.83
CA ILE A 28 21.78 -6.59 1.98
C ILE A 28 20.78 -7.12 3.03
N SER A 29 21.14 -7.07 4.31
CA SER A 29 20.30 -7.44 5.44
C SER A 29 19.90 -6.22 6.29
N ALA A 30 18.95 -6.38 7.20
CA ALA A 30 18.57 -5.31 8.13
C ALA A 30 19.70 -4.92 9.10
N ASP A 31 20.70 -5.78 9.31
CA ASP A 31 21.85 -5.51 10.17
C ASP A 31 22.94 -4.68 9.46
N ASP A 32 22.84 -4.53 8.13
CA ASP A 32 23.75 -3.75 7.29
C ASP A 32 23.25 -2.31 7.07
N LEU A 33 22.13 -1.93 7.70
CA LEU A 33 21.53 -0.59 7.63
C LEU A 33 21.88 0.12 8.94
N ASP A 34 22.54 1.29 8.86
CA ASP A 34 22.91 2.07 10.05
C ASP A 34 21.67 2.43 10.88
N ASP A 35 21.73 2.17 12.19
CA ASP A 35 20.64 2.38 13.16
C ASP A 35 20.20 3.87 13.27
N ASP A 36 21.01 4.80 12.78
CA ASP A 36 20.80 6.26 12.88
C ASP A 36 19.89 6.85 11.77
N GLU A 37 19.53 6.09 10.72
CA GLU A 37 18.64 6.55 9.63
C GLU A 37 17.16 6.14 9.83
N ALA A 38 16.82 5.52 10.97
CA ALA A 38 15.47 5.00 11.26
C ALA A 38 14.45 6.06 11.70
N GLU A 39 14.67 7.35 11.42
CA GLU A 39 13.62 8.36 11.49
C GLU A 39 12.78 8.31 10.21
N ASP A 40 11.63 7.64 10.30
CA ASP A 40 10.61 7.57 9.27
C ASP A 40 10.30 8.97 8.68
N ASP A 41 10.93 9.37 7.56
CA ASP A 41 10.49 10.54 6.77
C ASP A 41 9.24 10.16 5.94
N ASP A 42 8.19 9.78 6.68
CA ASP A 42 6.93 9.19 6.21
C ASP A 42 6.08 10.17 5.37
N GLU A 43 6.50 11.40 5.07
CA GLU A 43 5.62 12.43 4.49
C GLU A 43 4.91 11.99 3.22
N VAL A 44 5.60 11.16 2.44
CA VAL A 44 5.18 10.80 1.08
C VAL A 44 5.31 9.30 0.78
N GLY A 45 5.61 8.50 1.81
CA GLY A 45 5.82 7.05 1.67
C GLY A 45 7.17 6.70 1.04
N LEU A 46 8.14 7.61 1.15
CA LEU A 46 9.52 7.35 0.82
C LEU A 46 10.02 6.22 1.73
N SER A 47 10.81 5.31 1.19
CA SER A 47 11.45 4.29 2.01
C SER A 47 12.60 4.91 2.77
N THR A 48 12.71 4.73 4.09
CA THR A 48 13.78 5.32 4.91
C THR A 48 15.14 4.64 4.80
N ALA A 49 15.31 3.66 3.91
CA ALA A 49 16.65 3.18 3.53
C ALA A 49 17.37 4.11 2.53
N THR A 50 17.01 5.41 2.49
CA THR A 50 17.24 6.30 1.34
C THR A 50 18.33 7.35 1.48
N ALA A 51 19.14 7.43 2.54
CA ALA A 51 19.99 8.62 2.68
C ALA A 51 21.41 8.39 3.23
N ALA A 52 22.34 7.89 2.39
CA ALA A 52 23.74 8.37 2.46
C ALA A 52 24.53 8.20 1.14
N PRO A 53 25.26 9.23 0.68
CA PRO A 53 26.17 9.13 -0.46
C PRO A 53 27.57 8.57 -0.09
N ARG A 54 28.07 7.68 -0.97
CA ARG A 54 29.42 7.62 -1.60
C ARG A 54 30.67 7.24 -0.77
N PHE A 55 31.41 6.23 -1.27
CA PHE A 55 32.85 6.33 -1.57
C PHE A 55 33.19 5.54 -2.85
N GLU A 56 34.22 6.00 -3.57
CA GLU A 56 34.80 5.28 -4.70
C GLU A 56 35.38 3.94 -4.18
N GLY A 57 34.69 2.84 -4.48
CA GLY A 57 35.04 1.49 -3.99
C GLY A 57 34.01 0.81 -3.09
N ASP A 58 32.91 1.48 -2.73
CA ASP A 58 31.79 0.86 -2.02
C ASP A 58 30.77 0.27 -3.02
N VAL A 59 30.62 -1.06 -3.03
CA VAL A 59 29.72 -1.80 -3.94
C VAL A 59 28.39 -2.15 -3.24
N THR A 60 28.01 -1.40 -2.21
CA THR A 60 26.63 -1.46 -1.69
C THR A 60 25.69 -0.76 -2.67
N ILE A 61 25.27 -1.50 -3.70
CA ILE A 61 24.14 -1.12 -4.53
C ILE A 61 22.93 -1.03 -3.59
N ARG A 62 22.41 0.16 -3.32
CA ARG A 62 21.11 0.32 -2.66
C ARG A 62 20.05 0.30 -3.76
N PRO A 63 19.00 -0.52 -3.66
CA PRO A 63 17.97 -0.56 -4.70
C PRO A 63 17.24 0.78 -4.70
N GLY A 64 17.16 1.46 -5.85
CA GLY A 64 16.57 2.78 -6.02
C GLY A 64 15.05 2.87 -5.80
N LEU A 65 14.54 2.25 -4.74
CA LEU A 65 13.15 2.31 -4.32
C LEU A 65 12.86 3.69 -3.74
N VAL A 66 11.94 4.39 -4.39
CA VAL A 66 11.46 5.72 -3.98
C VAL A 66 10.12 5.65 -3.25
N HIS A 67 9.46 4.48 -3.25
CA HIS A 67 8.24 4.25 -2.49
C HIS A 67 8.04 2.76 -2.19
N ARG A 68 7.04 2.46 -1.36
CA ARG A 68 6.73 1.11 -0.90
C ARG A 68 5.24 0.79 -0.94
N LEU A 69 4.95 -0.50 -1.00
CA LEU A 69 3.64 -1.09 -0.75
C LEU A 69 3.68 -1.89 0.55
N ASP A 70 2.55 -1.94 1.25
CA ASP A 70 2.42 -2.81 2.42
C ASP A 70 2.56 -4.28 2.02
N LYS A 71 3.04 -5.10 2.96
CA LYS A 71 3.04 -6.55 2.79
C LYS A 71 1.61 -7.04 2.52
N GLY A 72 1.41 -7.71 1.38
CA GLY A 72 0.09 -8.20 0.96
C GLY A 72 -0.70 -7.23 0.06
N THR A 73 -0.22 -5.99 -0.11
CA THR A 73 -0.71 -5.10 -1.16
C THR A 73 0.01 -5.44 -2.47
N THR A 74 -0.75 -5.62 -3.54
CA THR A 74 -0.21 -5.95 -4.87
C THR A 74 -0.14 -4.71 -5.75
N GLY A 75 0.52 -4.80 -6.91
CA GLY A 75 0.45 -3.79 -7.96
C GLY A 75 1.78 -3.06 -8.19
N LEU A 76 1.67 -1.87 -8.79
CA LEU A 76 2.78 -1.13 -9.36
C LEU A 76 3.73 -0.54 -8.31
N LEU A 77 5.03 -0.70 -8.58
CA LEU A 77 6.15 -0.03 -7.92
C LEU A 77 7.06 0.57 -8.99
N VAL A 78 7.77 1.64 -8.65
CA VAL A 78 8.81 2.22 -9.52
C VAL A 78 10.13 2.19 -8.79
N VAL A 79 11.18 1.79 -9.51
CA VAL A 79 12.54 1.65 -9.01
C VAL A 79 13.45 2.43 -9.94
N ALA A 80 14.17 3.39 -9.39
CA ALA A 80 15.23 4.10 -10.08
C ALA A 80 16.43 3.18 -10.32
N LYS A 81 17.07 3.33 -11.49
CA LYS A 81 18.27 2.56 -11.86
C LYS A 81 19.57 3.29 -11.56
N ASP A 82 19.49 4.57 -11.20
CA ASP A 82 20.61 5.45 -10.91
C ASP A 82 20.17 6.55 -9.94
N ASP A 83 21.16 7.21 -9.32
CA ASP A 83 20.95 8.21 -8.27
C ASP A 83 20.24 9.47 -8.77
N VAL A 84 20.48 9.87 -10.02
CA VAL A 84 19.86 11.08 -10.60
C VAL A 84 18.38 10.84 -10.79
N THR A 85 18.02 9.69 -11.35
CA THR A 85 16.63 9.23 -11.49
C THR A 85 15.97 9.05 -10.13
N HIS A 86 16.70 8.50 -9.14
CA HIS A 86 16.18 8.32 -7.78
C HIS A 86 15.81 9.65 -7.14
N ALA A 87 16.73 10.61 -7.10
CA ALA A 87 16.49 11.92 -6.52
C ALA A 87 15.34 12.66 -7.20
N ALA A 88 15.25 12.59 -8.53
CA ALA A 88 14.18 13.22 -9.30
C ALA A 88 12.81 12.57 -9.06
N LEU A 89 12.74 11.25 -8.95
CA LEU A 89 11.50 10.56 -8.58
C LEU A 89 11.11 10.84 -7.13
N ALA A 90 12.06 10.79 -6.20
CA ALA A 90 11.83 11.12 -4.79
C ALA A 90 11.26 12.53 -4.64
N ALA A 91 11.82 13.51 -5.36
CA ALA A 91 11.29 14.87 -5.40
C ALA A 91 9.84 14.94 -5.92
N GLN A 92 9.48 14.14 -6.92
CA GLN A 92 8.08 14.07 -7.39
C GLN A 92 7.14 13.44 -6.35
N PHE A 93 7.60 12.44 -5.59
CA PHE A 93 6.85 11.89 -4.45
C PHE A 93 6.64 12.98 -3.39
N MET A 94 7.72 13.64 -2.96
CA MET A 94 7.72 14.76 -2.00
C MET A 94 6.76 15.88 -2.40
N ASN A 95 6.85 16.32 -3.66
CA ASN A 95 6.02 17.39 -4.22
C ASN A 95 4.60 16.92 -4.59
N ARG A 96 4.27 15.64 -4.33
CA ARG A 96 2.95 15.03 -4.56
C ARG A 96 2.49 15.14 -6.02
N THR A 97 3.43 15.14 -6.97
CA THR A 97 3.14 15.19 -8.41
C THR A 97 2.95 13.80 -9.01
N ILE A 98 3.31 12.73 -8.29
CA ILE A 98 3.06 11.34 -8.69
C ILE A 98 1.57 11.03 -8.60
N ARG A 99 1.03 10.46 -9.67
CA ARG A 99 -0.36 10.01 -9.77
C ARG A 99 -0.45 8.54 -9.35
N ARG A 100 -1.05 8.27 -8.18
CA ARG A 100 -1.26 6.90 -7.67
C ARG A 100 -2.73 6.63 -7.47
N ARG A 101 -3.25 5.57 -8.09
CA ARG A 101 -4.61 5.08 -7.84
C ARG A 101 -4.56 3.63 -7.41
N TYR A 102 -5.32 3.34 -6.37
CA TYR A 102 -5.48 2.00 -5.83
C TYR A 102 -6.92 1.57 -6.03
N LEU A 103 -7.13 0.28 -6.24
CA LEU A 103 -8.44 -0.34 -6.14
C LEU A 103 -8.48 -1.18 -4.87
N ALA A 104 -9.58 -1.11 -4.14
CA ALA A 104 -9.83 -1.99 -3.02
C ALA A 104 -11.26 -2.52 -2.98
N LEU A 105 -11.44 -3.76 -2.53
CA LEU A 105 -12.74 -4.23 -2.10
C LEU A 105 -12.92 -3.88 -0.62
N VAL A 106 -14.02 -3.21 -0.28
CA VAL A 106 -14.33 -2.80 1.09
C VAL A 106 -15.66 -3.40 1.55
N TRP A 107 -15.84 -3.48 2.86
CA TRP A 107 -17.13 -3.80 3.47
C TRP A 107 -18.10 -2.61 3.38
N GLY A 108 -19.34 -2.88 2.98
CA GLY A 108 -20.36 -1.86 2.69
C GLY A 108 -20.01 -0.99 1.48
N ALA A 109 -20.83 0.01 1.21
CA ALA A 109 -20.58 1.05 0.24
C ALA A 109 -20.49 2.40 0.97
N PRO A 110 -19.40 3.19 0.77
CA PRO A 110 -19.31 4.54 1.30
C PRO A 110 -20.50 5.42 0.89
N ASP A 111 -21.02 6.18 1.85
CA ASP A 111 -22.03 7.23 1.64
C ASP A 111 -21.55 8.52 2.33
N PRO A 112 -21.18 9.58 1.59
CA PRO A 112 -21.29 9.72 0.12
C PRO A 112 -20.35 8.79 -0.66
N PRO A 113 -20.66 8.47 -1.94
CA PRO A 113 -19.90 7.52 -2.75
C PRO A 113 -18.50 8.01 -3.11
N GLU A 114 -18.25 9.31 -3.02
CA GLU A 114 -16.94 9.92 -3.19
C GLU A 114 -16.66 10.94 -2.08
N GLY A 115 -15.39 11.15 -1.77
CA GLY A 115 -15.00 12.09 -0.73
C GLY A 115 -13.50 12.11 -0.45
N ARG A 116 -13.13 12.89 0.56
CA ARG A 116 -11.74 13.04 1.01
C ARG A 116 -11.67 12.82 2.52
N ILE A 117 -10.81 11.88 2.91
CA ILE A 117 -10.52 11.55 4.31
C ILE A 117 -9.21 12.24 4.68
N GLU A 118 -9.28 13.14 5.66
CA GLU A 118 -8.15 13.91 6.16
C GLU A 118 -8.05 13.71 7.68
N THR A 119 -6.98 13.05 8.12
CA THR A 119 -6.76 12.72 9.53
C THR A 119 -5.27 12.73 9.87
N TRP A 120 -4.94 12.50 11.14
CA TRP A 120 -3.56 12.31 11.60
C TRP A 120 -3.33 10.84 11.90
N LEU A 121 -2.30 10.24 11.31
CA LEU A 121 -1.97 8.82 11.48
C LEU A 121 -0.73 8.63 12.33
N GLY A 122 -0.84 7.74 13.31
CA GLY A 122 0.25 7.37 14.22
C GLY A 122 0.17 5.90 14.59
N ARG A 123 1.13 5.44 15.40
CA ARG A 123 1.12 4.06 15.91
C ARG A 123 -0.04 3.88 16.89
N ASP A 124 -0.72 2.75 16.81
CA ASP A 124 -1.77 2.43 17.79
C ASP A 124 -1.12 2.21 19.18
N SER A 125 -1.63 2.93 20.18
CA SER A 125 -1.17 2.86 21.57
C SER A 125 -1.29 1.47 22.21
N ARG A 126 -2.26 0.65 21.77
CA ARG A 126 -2.54 -0.69 22.32
C ARG A 126 -1.81 -1.78 21.56
N ASP A 127 -1.60 -1.60 20.26
CA ASP A 127 -0.83 -2.51 19.41
C ASP A 127 0.04 -1.74 18.41
N ARG A 128 1.32 -1.56 18.77
CA ARG A 128 2.27 -0.80 17.96
C ARG A 128 2.56 -1.39 16.56
N ARG A 129 2.08 -2.60 16.26
CA ARG A 129 2.12 -3.18 14.90
C ARG A 129 1.07 -2.56 13.98
N ARG A 130 0.04 -1.92 14.54
CA ARG A 130 -1.05 -1.24 13.83
C ARG A 130 -0.79 0.26 13.78
N MET A 131 -1.40 0.88 12.79
CA MET A 131 -1.55 2.32 12.68
C MET A 131 -2.99 2.69 13.05
N ALA A 132 -3.19 3.88 13.60
CA ALA A 132 -4.50 4.39 13.99
C ALA A 132 -4.63 5.86 13.63
N VAL A 133 -5.89 6.31 13.52
CA VAL A 133 -6.19 7.73 13.56
C VAL A 133 -5.94 8.21 15.00
N VAL A 134 -5.13 9.24 15.13
CA VAL A 134 -4.67 9.82 16.39
C VAL A 134 -4.89 11.33 16.38
N ARG A 135 -4.53 11.99 17.48
CA ARG A 135 -4.53 13.46 17.56
C ARG A 135 -3.40 14.04 16.73
N GLU A 136 -3.53 15.30 16.35
CA GLU A 136 -2.56 16.04 15.55
C GLU A 136 -1.14 16.03 16.14
N ASP A 137 -1.03 16.20 17.46
CA ASP A 137 0.22 16.19 18.21
C ASP A 137 0.86 14.79 18.36
N GLN A 138 0.18 13.74 17.89
CA GLN A 138 0.55 12.33 18.09
C GLN A 138 0.77 11.56 16.79
N GLY A 139 0.58 12.20 15.64
CA GLY A 139 0.64 11.55 14.34
C GLY A 139 1.14 12.46 13.26
N LYS A 140 1.11 11.96 12.03
CA LYS A 140 1.47 12.70 10.83
C LYS A 140 0.24 12.87 9.96
N TRP A 141 0.09 14.05 9.37
CA TRP A 141 -1.05 14.38 8.53
C TRP A 141 -1.14 13.42 7.33
N ALA A 142 -2.35 12.94 7.06
CA ALA A 142 -2.65 11.99 6.01
C ALA A 142 -3.94 12.34 5.29
N ALA A 143 -3.90 12.33 3.96
CA ALA A 143 -5.04 12.61 3.11
C ALA A 143 -5.22 11.58 2.00
N THR A 144 -6.43 11.03 1.90
CA THR A 144 -6.83 10.05 0.90
C THR A 144 -8.17 10.45 0.28
N ASN A 145 -8.22 10.55 -1.04
CA ASN A 145 -9.48 10.67 -1.77
C ASN A 145 -10.01 9.28 -2.10
N TYR A 146 -11.33 9.11 -2.08
CA TYR A 146 -11.99 7.87 -2.46
C TYR A 146 -13.15 8.11 -3.41
N GLU A 147 -13.45 7.12 -4.23
CA GLU A 147 -14.55 7.10 -5.20
C GLU A 147 -15.06 5.66 -5.31
N THR A 148 -16.34 5.43 -5.08
CA THR A 148 -16.98 4.13 -5.24
C THR A 148 -17.15 3.85 -6.72
N VAL A 149 -16.41 2.85 -7.21
CA VAL A 149 -16.44 2.41 -8.61
C VAL A 149 -17.63 1.51 -8.87
N GLU A 150 -17.93 0.63 -7.91
CA GLU A 150 -19.04 -0.32 -8.01
C GLU A 150 -19.55 -0.62 -6.60
N ALA A 151 -20.81 -0.31 -6.34
CA ALA A 151 -21.48 -0.70 -5.12
C ALA A 151 -22.11 -2.09 -5.28
N LEU A 152 -21.94 -2.95 -4.29
CA LEU A 152 -22.59 -4.25 -4.18
C LEU A 152 -23.43 -4.28 -2.88
N ARG A 153 -24.24 -5.33 -2.68
CA ARG A 153 -25.16 -5.41 -1.53
C ARG A 153 -24.50 -5.19 -0.17
N HIS A 154 -23.33 -5.78 0.09
CA HIS A 154 -22.63 -5.65 1.37
C HIS A 154 -21.15 -5.33 1.24
N THR A 155 -20.70 -5.04 0.03
CA THR A 155 -19.31 -4.72 -0.30
C THR A 155 -19.29 -3.66 -1.39
N ALA A 156 -18.13 -3.07 -1.66
CA ALA A 156 -17.95 -2.17 -2.78
C ALA A 156 -16.53 -2.26 -3.33
N LEU A 157 -16.38 -2.02 -4.63
CA LEU A 157 -15.10 -1.70 -5.24
C LEU A 157 -14.89 -0.20 -5.14
N VAL A 158 -13.84 0.21 -4.45
CA VAL A 158 -13.51 1.62 -4.22
C VAL A 158 -12.15 1.93 -4.79
N ARG A 159 -12.07 3.05 -5.51
CA ARG A 159 -10.83 3.65 -5.97
C ARG A 159 -10.33 4.62 -4.91
N PHE A 160 -9.05 4.51 -4.54
CA PHE A 160 -8.39 5.45 -3.65
C PHE A 160 -7.28 6.19 -4.40
N ARG A 161 -7.20 7.51 -4.19
CA ARG A 161 -6.09 8.36 -4.67
C ARG A 161 -5.39 9.00 -3.48
N LEU A 162 -4.10 8.71 -3.36
CA LEU A 162 -3.27 9.16 -2.25
C LEU A 162 -2.71 10.57 -2.51
N GLU A 163 -2.92 11.49 -1.57
CA GLU A 163 -2.17 12.76 -1.51
C GLU A 163 -0.88 12.59 -0.69
N THR A 164 -0.94 11.77 0.36
CA THR A 164 0.20 11.39 1.22
C THR A 164 0.45 9.89 1.16
N GLY A 165 1.59 9.42 1.67
CA GLY A 165 1.98 8.00 1.63
C GLY A 165 2.27 7.36 2.98
N ARG A 166 1.44 7.56 4.01
CA ARG A 166 1.71 7.00 5.34
C ARG A 166 1.60 5.47 5.36
N THR A 167 2.34 4.83 6.27
CA THR A 167 2.22 3.39 6.52
C THR A 167 0.77 2.99 6.77
N HIS A 168 0.28 1.96 6.07
CA HIS A 168 -1.11 1.45 6.18
C HIS A 168 -2.22 2.48 5.89
N GLN A 169 -1.92 3.64 5.28
CA GLN A 169 -2.85 4.78 5.18
C GLN A 169 -4.25 4.42 4.65
N ILE A 170 -4.33 3.77 3.48
CA ILE A 170 -5.62 3.39 2.88
C ILE A 170 -6.39 2.44 3.80
N ARG A 171 -5.68 1.47 4.41
CA ARG A 171 -6.27 0.46 5.28
C ARG A 171 -6.88 1.08 6.54
N VAL A 172 -6.17 2.04 7.15
CA VAL A 172 -6.66 2.78 8.32
C VAL A 172 -7.80 3.71 7.94
N HIS A 173 -7.68 4.47 6.86
CA HIS A 173 -8.72 5.40 6.41
C HIS A 173 -10.02 4.68 6.03
N ALA A 174 -9.92 3.56 5.30
CA ALA A 174 -11.07 2.73 4.95
C ALA A 174 -11.79 2.21 6.22
N ARG A 175 -11.03 1.71 7.20
CA ARG A 175 -11.59 1.32 8.51
C ARG A 175 -12.18 2.50 9.28
N HIS A 176 -11.52 3.66 9.26
CA HIS A 176 -12.00 4.88 9.93
C HIS A 176 -13.33 5.36 9.34
N LEU A 177 -13.52 5.23 8.03
CA LEU A 177 -14.78 5.51 7.35
C LEU A 177 -15.88 4.47 7.66
N GLY A 178 -15.57 3.39 8.40
CA GLY A 178 -16.49 2.30 8.67
C GLY A 178 -16.52 1.20 7.60
N HIS A 179 -15.70 1.33 6.56
CA HIS A 179 -15.63 0.44 5.40
C HIS A 179 -14.26 -0.23 5.29
N PRO A 180 -13.86 -1.09 6.25
CA PRO A 180 -12.54 -1.72 6.22
C PRO A 180 -12.37 -2.57 4.96
N ILE A 181 -11.12 -2.67 4.50
CA ILE A 181 -10.76 -3.44 3.31
C ILE A 181 -11.08 -4.92 3.55
N LEU A 182 -11.80 -5.54 2.63
CA LEU A 182 -12.17 -6.95 2.66
C LEU A 182 -10.91 -7.83 2.76
N GLY A 183 -10.93 -8.82 3.66
CA GLY A 183 -9.84 -9.77 3.86
C GLY A 183 -8.63 -9.19 4.62
N ASP A 184 -8.67 -7.94 5.08
CA ASP A 184 -7.58 -7.34 5.85
C ASP A 184 -7.51 -7.94 7.27
N PRO A 185 -6.47 -8.74 7.60
CA PRO A 185 -6.36 -9.41 8.89
C PRO A 185 -5.92 -8.49 10.03
N THR A 186 -5.46 -7.27 9.71
CA THR A 186 -4.97 -6.30 10.70
C THR A 186 -6.04 -5.27 11.04
N TYR A 187 -6.94 -4.96 10.11
CA TYR A 187 -7.91 -3.88 10.26
C TYR A 187 -9.35 -4.38 10.20
N ASP A 188 -9.55 -5.58 10.74
CA ASP A 188 -10.86 -6.19 11.01
C ASP A 188 -11.69 -6.38 9.73
N GLY A 189 -11.01 -6.64 8.61
CA GLY A 189 -11.59 -6.85 7.28
C GLY A 189 -11.84 -8.32 6.94
N ASP A 190 -11.28 -9.24 7.72
CA ASP A 190 -11.40 -10.69 7.64
C ASP A 190 -12.53 -11.26 8.52
N PHE A 191 -13.38 -10.40 9.08
CA PHE A 191 -14.60 -10.77 9.78
C PHE A 191 -15.84 -10.42 8.95
N ILE A 192 -16.87 -11.26 9.01
CA ILE A 192 -18.14 -11.02 8.33
C ILE A 192 -18.91 -9.98 9.14
N ARG A 193 -19.13 -8.79 8.55
CA ARG A 193 -19.67 -7.61 9.27
C ARG A 193 -21.16 -7.37 9.12
N ALA A 194 -21.75 -7.83 8.02
CA ALA A 194 -23.12 -7.50 7.66
C ALA A 194 -23.84 -8.64 6.93
N GLY A 195 -25.17 -8.60 7.00
CA GLY A 195 -26.08 -9.53 6.35
C GLY A 195 -26.66 -10.61 7.29
N PRO A 196 -27.56 -11.45 6.77
CA PRO A 196 -28.24 -12.47 7.55
C PRO A 196 -27.28 -13.53 8.09
N GLU A 197 -27.54 -14.01 9.31
CA GLU A 197 -26.79 -15.07 10.02
C GLU A 197 -27.04 -16.47 9.43
N LEU A 198 -26.87 -16.61 8.11
CA LEU A 198 -27.06 -17.86 7.37
C LEU A 198 -25.72 -18.61 7.23
N GLY A 199 -25.75 -19.92 7.44
CA GLY A 199 -24.58 -20.78 7.30
C GLY A 199 -23.94 -20.73 5.91
N SER A 200 -24.74 -20.59 4.85
CA SER A 200 -24.29 -20.45 3.46
C SER A 200 -23.51 -19.15 3.24
N ARG A 201 -23.97 -18.02 3.79
CA ARG A 201 -23.25 -16.73 3.73
C ARG A 201 -21.92 -16.81 4.47
N LYS A 202 -21.91 -17.43 5.66
CA LYS A 202 -20.67 -17.67 6.41
C LYS A 202 -19.68 -18.54 5.65
N ALA A 203 -20.15 -19.60 5.00
CA ALA A 203 -19.30 -20.44 4.16
C ALA A 203 -18.74 -19.66 2.96
N PHE A 204 -19.57 -18.86 2.29
CA PHE A 204 -19.17 -18.03 1.16
C PHE A 204 -18.00 -17.10 1.50
N PHE A 205 -18.13 -16.23 2.50
CA PHE A 205 -17.05 -15.30 2.86
C PHE A 205 -15.79 -16.00 3.38
N ARG A 206 -15.92 -17.08 4.15
CA ARG A 206 -14.76 -17.87 4.57
C ARG A 206 -13.99 -18.44 3.38
N ASN A 207 -14.68 -18.90 2.34
CA ASN A 207 -14.03 -19.35 1.11
C ASN A 207 -13.32 -18.21 0.37
N LEU A 208 -13.91 -17.00 0.34
CA LEU A 208 -13.25 -15.82 -0.22
C LEU A 208 -11.97 -15.46 0.54
N PHE A 209 -12.02 -15.45 1.88
CA PHE A 209 -10.84 -15.18 2.71
C PHE A 209 -9.75 -16.25 2.57
N ALA A 210 -10.13 -17.52 2.42
CA ALA A 210 -9.18 -18.59 2.16
C ALA A 210 -8.49 -18.43 0.80
N ARG A 211 -9.23 -17.96 -0.22
CA ARG A 211 -8.69 -17.73 -1.57
C ARG A 211 -7.82 -16.48 -1.65
N MET A 212 -8.11 -15.46 -0.84
CA MET A 212 -7.37 -14.19 -0.76
C MET A 212 -7.08 -13.86 0.72
N PRO A 213 -6.05 -14.48 1.33
CA PRO A 213 -5.72 -14.30 2.75
C PRO A 213 -4.88 -13.04 2.98
N ARG A 214 -5.36 -11.90 2.48
CA ARG A 214 -4.71 -10.58 2.54
C ARG A 214 -5.74 -9.48 2.30
N GLN A 215 -5.37 -8.24 2.62
CA GLN A 215 -6.17 -7.08 2.24
C GLN A 215 -6.40 -7.05 0.72
N ALA A 216 -7.66 -6.91 0.32
CA ALA A 216 -8.09 -6.72 -1.07
C ALA A 216 -7.70 -5.33 -1.58
N LEU A 217 -6.40 -5.02 -1.63
CA LEU A 217 -5.86 -3.73 -2.01
C LEU A 217 -4.81 -3.91 -3.12
N HIS A 218 -4.94 -3.11 -4.17
CA HIS A 218 -4.09 -3.20 -5.36
C HIS A 218 -3.70 -1.80 -5.86
N ALA A 219 -2.39 -1.55 -6.00
CA ALA A 219 -1.82 -0.37 -6.65
C ALA A 219 -2.00 -0.47 -8.17
N HIS A 220 -3.16 -0.01 -8.63
CA HIS A 220 -3.66 -0.23 -9.98
C HIS A 220 -3.00 0.65 -11.04
N THR A 221 -2.80 1.94 -10.75
CA THR A 221 -2.14 2.87 -11.67
C THR A 221 -1.02 3.64 -11.00
N LEU A 222 0.07 3.86 -11.72
CA LEU A 222 1.19 4.70 -11.32
C LEU A 222 1.60 5.58 -12.50
N GLY A 223 1.52 6.90 -12.32
CA GLY A 223 1.90 7.88 -13.32
C GLY A 223 2.87 8.93 -12.77
N PHE A 224 3.86 9.32 -13.57
CA PHE A 224 4.91 10.26 -13.19
C PHE A 224 5.57 10.87 -14.42
N ARG A 225 6.27 11.99 -14.24
CA ARG A 225 7.10 12.58 -15.29
C ARG A 225 8.44 11.87 -15.33
N HIS A 226 8.82 11.30 -16.46
CA HIS A 226 10.08 10.57 -16.59
C HIS A 226 11.27 11.51 -16.29
N PRO A 227 12.18 11.18 -15.34
CA PRO A 227 13.25 12.08 -14.92
C PRO A 227 14.19 12.59 -16.01
N ALA A 228 14.54 11.74 -16.99
CA ALA A 228 15.46 12.13 -18.06
C ALA A 228 14.74 12.81 -19.25
N THR A 229 13.69 12.19 -19.81
CA THR A 229 13.01 12.70 -21.00
C THR A 229 12.01 13.82 -20.70
N GLY A 230 11.52 13.91 -19.46
CA GLY A 230 10.48 14.86 -19.08
C GLY A 230 9.09 14.53 -19.63
N GLU A 231 8.89 13.37 -20.24
CA GLU A 231 7.59 12.91 -20.74
C GLU A 231 6.71 12.40 -19.60
N ASP A 232 5.39 12.57 -19.72
CA ASP A 232 4.45 11.93 -18.81
C ASP A 232 4.32 10.44 -19.13
N LEU A 233 4.59 9.59 -18.14
CA LEU A 233 4.37 8.15 -18.21
C LEU A 233 3.23 7.75 -17.29
N ASP A 234 2.38 6.85 -17.77
CA ASP A 234 1.28 6.28 -17.00
C ASP A 234 1.25 4.76 -17.22
N PHE A 235 1.29 4.01 -16.12
CA PHE A 235 1.27 2.56 -16.11
C PHE A 235 0.00 2.06 -15.42
N GLU A 236 -0.52 0.95 -15.92
CA GLU A 236 -1.67 0.24 -15.34
C GLU A 236 -1.35 -1.25 -15.20
N GLN A 237 -1.85 -1.86 -14.13
CA GLN A 237 -1.86 -3.31 -13.95
C GLN A 237 -3.28 -3.78 -13.65
N PRO A 238 -3.77 -4.85 -14.31
CA PRO A 238 -5.06 -5.42 -13.98
C PRO A 238 -5.07 -5.99 -12.56
N LEU A 239 -6.27 -6.16 -11.99
CA LEU A 239 -6.42 -6.82 -10.69
C LEU A 239 -5.72 -8.21 -10.72
N PRO A 240 -5.00 -8.57 -9.64
CA PRO A 240 -4.42 -9.91 -9.54
C PRO A 240 -5.52 -10.97 -9.50
N GLU A 241 -5.18 -12.19 -9.94
CA GLU A 241 -6.14 -13.29 -10.11
C GLU A 241 -7.00 -13.55 -8.87
N ASP A 242 -6.41 -13.51 -7.67
CA ASP A 242 -7.10 -13.73 -6.41
C ASP A 242 -8.19 -12.66 -6.13
N MET A 243 -7.86 -11.39 -6.34
CA MET A 243 -8.77 -10.27 -6.13
C MET A 243 -9.83 -10.20 -7.24
N ALA A 244 -9.47 -10.49 -8.49
CA ALA A 244 -10.41 -10.57 -9.61
C ALA A 244 -11.43 -11.71 -9.39
N PHE A 245 -10.97 -12.87 -8.93
CA PHE A 245 -11.83 -13.98 -8.54
C PHE A 245 -12.82 -13.56 -7.45
N VAL A 246 -12.34 -12.94 -6.36
CA VAL A 246 -13.19 -12.51 -5.25
C VAL A 246 -14.24 -11.49 -5.72
N LEU A 247 -13.84 -10.48 -6.50
CA LEU A 247 -14.76 -9.48 -7.06
C LEU A 247 -15.84 -10.14 -7.91
N ASN A 248 -15.49 -11.07 -8.80
CA ASN A 248 -16.46 -11.77 -9.63
C ASN A 248 -17.43 -12.63 -8.81
N ARG A 249 -16.93 -13.34 -7.79
CA ARG A 249 -17.80 -14.09 -6.87
C ARG A 249 -18.75 -13.19 -6.09
N LEU A 250 -18.31 -12.00 -5.70
CA LEU A 250 -19.17 -11.01 -5.04
C LEU A 250 -20.22 -10.48 -6.01
N ARG A 251 -19.87 -10.15 -7.26
CA ARG A 251 -20.83 -9.75 -8.29
C ARG A 251 -21.93 -10.78 -8.53
N GLU A 252 -21.59 -12.06 -8.57
CA GLU A 252 -22.58 -13.12 -8.74
C GLU A 252 -23.58 -13.27 -7.58
N VAL A 253 -23.19 -12.87 -6.35
CA VAL A 253 -23.99 -13.12 -5.13
C VAL A 253 -24.58 -11.83 -4.55
N GLU A 254 -23.91 -10.71 -4.75
CA GLU A 254 -24.21 -9.39 -4.20
C GLU A 254 -24.46 -8.32 -5.27
N GLY A 255 -24.10 -8.56 -6.53
CA GLY A 255 -24.57 -7.75 -7.65
C GLY A 255 -26.08 -7.92 -7.78
N ASP A 256 -26.76 -6.86 -8.22
CA ASP A 256 -28.23 -6.79 -8.27
C ASP A 256 -28.92 -8.05 -8.82
#